data_AF-A0A819QAW0-F1
#
_entry.id   AF-A0A819QAW0-F1
#
_cell.length_a   1.000
_cell.length_b   1.000
_cell.length_c   1.000
_cell.angle_alpha   90.00
_cell.angle_beta   90.00
_cell.angle_gamma   90.00
#
_symmetry.space_group_name_H-M   'P 1'
#
loop_
_entity.id
_entity.type
_entity.pdbx_description
1 polymer ?
#
loop_
_entity_poly.entity_id
_entity_poly.type
_entity_poly.pdbx_seq_one_letter_code
_entity_poly.pdbx_strand_id
1 'polypeptide(L)'
;LDDIEIVFTTLNTDTNKYLNPIDQHYEQLKCKLYSVKKHEDIYILINKYLQSTNASTHQQYKMDIEHVFKVERENNNKIFKDVGNKMLLWYR
;
A
#
# COMPACT_ATOMS: atom_id res chain seq x y z
N LEU A 1 -16.11 11.01 2.87
CA LEU A 1 -16.75 11.73 1.75
C LEU A 1 -15.66 12.39 0.92
N ASP A 2 -14.72 13.06 1.59
CA ASP A 2 -13.55 13.72 0.98
C ASP A 2 -12.67 12.75 0.16
N ASP A 3 -12.32 11.56 0.68
CA ASP A 3 -11.53 10.57 -0.09
C ASP A 3 -12.24 10.10 -1.37
N ILE A 4 -13.58 10.02 -1.34
CA ILE A 4 -14.39 9.61 -2.49
C ILE A 4 -14.34 10.71 -3.55
N GLU A 5 -14.49 11.98 -3.16
CA GLU A 5 -14.42 13.12 -4.05
C GLU A 5 -13.03 13.26 -4.72
N ILE A 6 -11.96 13.02 -3.96
CA ILE A 6 -10.59 12.98 -4.48
C ILE A 6 -10.42 11.86 -5.51
N VAL A 7 -10.95 10.67 -5.25
CA VAL A 7 -10.91 9.55 -6.19
C VAL A 7 -11.66 9.91 -7.47
N PHE A 8 -12.88 10.44 -7.40
CA PHE A 8 -13.64 10.85 -8.58
C PHE A 8 -12.92 11.93 -9.39
N THR A 9 -12.36 12.93 -8.71
CA THR A 9 -11.59 13.99 -9.36
C THR A 9 -10.37 13.43 -10.09
N THR A 10 -9.67 12.47 -9.47
CA THR A 10 -8.49 11.82 -10.05
C THR A 10 -8.86 10.98 -11.27
N LEU A 11 -9.91 10.16 -11.16
CA LEU A 11 -10.36 9.25 -12.22
C LEU A 11 -10.92 9.99 -13.44
N ASN A 12 -11.57 11.13 -13.24
CA ASN A 12 -12.18 11.94 -14.31
C ASN A 12 -11.18 12.86 -15.03
N THR A 13 -9.89 12.83 -14.68
CA THR A 13 -8.89 13.56 -15.46
C THR A 13 -8.64 12.85 -16.79
N ASP A 14 -9.05 13.50 -17.89
CA ASP A 14 -8.84 13.02 -19.26
C ASP A 14 -7.34 12.83 -19.53
N THR A 15 -6.91 11.57 -19.55
CA THR A 15 -5.56 11.20 -19.93
C THR A 15 -5.57 10.26 -21.14
N ASN A 16 -4.36 10.02 -21.66
CA ASN A 16 -4.06 9.59 -23.01
C ASN A 16 -4.91 8.42 -23.52
N LYS A 17 -5.76 8.65 -24.54
CA LYS A 17 -6.69 7.66 -25.14
C LYS A 17 -6.01 6.40 -25.72
N TYR A 18 -4.69 6.40 -25.83
CA TYR A 18 -3.91 5.27 -26.34
C TYR A 18 -3.43 4.31 -25.23
N LEU A 19 -3.60 4.66 -23.94
CA LEU A 19 -3.24 3.78 -22.82
C LEU A 19 -4.42 2.91 -22.38
N ASN A 20 -4.12 1.76 -21.76
CA ASN A 20 -5.14 0.99 -21.08
C ASN A 20 -5.70 1.81 -19.90
N PRO A 21 -7.03 1.84 -19.67
CA PRO A 21 -7.62 2.59 -18.56
C PRO A 21 -7.05 2.24 -17.17
N ILE A 22 -6.68 0.97 -16.95
CA ILE A 22 -6.06 0.53 -15.68
C ILE A 22 -4.66 1.15 -15.52
N ASP A 23 -3.87 1.13 -16.59
CA ASP A 23 -2.52 1.71 -16.58
C ASP A 23 -2.60 3.23 -16.39
N GLN A 24 -3.61 3.88 -17.00
CA GLN A 24 -3.89 5.30 -16.83
C GLN A 24 -4.17 5.66 -15.36
N HIS A 25 -5.03 4.87 -14.68
CA HIS A 25 -5.32 5.08 -13.26
C HIS A 25 -4.13 4.75 -12.36
N TYR A 26 -3.34 3.73 -12.71
CA TYR A 26 -2.13 3.40 -11.98
C TYR A 26 -1.10 4.55 -12.02
N GLU A 27 -0.89 5.16 -13.19
CA GLU A 27 -0.01 6.33 -13.33
C GLU A 27 -0.52 7.55 -12.54
N GLN A 28 -1.84 7.76 -12.45
CA GLN A 28 -2.44 8.82 -11.63
C GLN A 28 -2.14 8.68 -10.12
N LEU A 29 -1.90 7.45 -9.63
CA LEU A 29 -1.53 7.22 -8.21
C LEU A 29 -0.16 7.80 -7.86
N LYS A 30 0.72 8.06 -8.85
CA LYS A 30 2.10 8.54 -8.67
C LYS A 30 2.86 7.74 -7.61
N CYS A 31 2.65 6.43 -7.65
CA CYS A 31 3.12 5.50 -6.64
C CYS A 31 3.39 4.16 -7.29
N LYS A 32 4.65 3.70 -7.22
CA LYS A 32 5.02 2.40 -7.75
C LYS A 32 4.67 1.30 -6.76
N LEU A 33 4.05 0.24 -7.27
CA LEU A 33 3.71 -0.96 -6.52
C LEU A 33 4.49 -2.14 -7.09
N TYR A 34 5.29 -2.80 -6.26
CA TYR A 34 6.04 -3.98 -6.64
C TYR A 34 5.49 -5.20 -5.93
N SER A 35 5.09 -6.21 -6.69
CA SER A 35 4.60 -7.47 -6.11
C SER A 35 5.73 -8.18 -5.36
N VAL A 36 5.46 -8.54 -4.11
CA VAL A 36 6.35 -9.29 -3.23
C VAL A 36 5.93 -10.76 -3.26
N LYS A 37 6.89 -11.65 -3.52
CA LYS A 37 6.60 -13.09 -3.62
C LYS A 37 6.58 -13.74 -2.24
N LYS A 38 5.77 -14.80 -2.10
CA LYS A 38 5.57 -15.50 -0.82
C LYS A 38 6.84 -16.10 -0.20
N HIS A 39 7.86 -16.39 -1.02
CA HIS A 39 9.14 -16.95 -0.58
C HIS A 39 10.19 -15.89 -0.23
N GLU A 40 9.89 -14.60 -0.42
CA GLU A 40 10.81 -13.53 -0.05
C GLU A 40 10.77 -13.30 1.47
N ASP A 41 11.94 -13.03 2.06
CA ASP A 41 12.07 -12.84 3.51
C ASP A 41 11.16 -11.75 4.05
N ILE A 42 10.94 -10.69 3.25
CA ILE A 42 10.06 -9.59 3.63
C ILE A 42 8.59 -10.03 3.74
N TYR A 43 8.13 -10.95 2.87
CA TYR A 43 6.79 -11.53 2.98
C TYR A 43 6.67 -12.34 4.28
N ILE A 44 7.67 -13.18 4.55
CA ILE A 44 7.70 -14.03 5.76
C ILE A 44 7.69 -13.15 7.02
N LEU A 45 8.46 -12.05 7.02
CA LEU A 45 8.50 -11.08 8.11
C LEU A 45 7.14 -10.40 8.32
N ILE A 46 6.50 -9.91 7.26
CA ILE A 46 5.19 -9.26 7.32
C ILE A 46 4.13 -10.25 7.82
N ASN A 47 4.13 -11.48 7.31
CA ASN A 47 3.21 -12.52 7.75
C ASN A 47 3.39 -12.83 9.24
N LYS A 48 4.64 -12.98 9.70
CA LYS A 48 4.93 -13.17 11.12
C LYS A 48 4.43 -11.98 11.94
N TYR A 49 4.68 -10.75 11.48
CA TYR A 49 4.25 -9.55 12.17
C TYR A 49 2.72 -9.53 12.32
N LEU A 50 1.98 -9.77 11.24
CA LEU A 50 0.51 -9.81 11.22
C LEU A 50 -0.05 -10.83 12.22
N GLN A 51 0.43 -12.06 12.17
CA GLN A 51 -0.04 -13.14 13.03
C GLN A 51 0.31 -12.88 14.51
N SER A 52 1.46 -12.28 14.78
CA SER A 52 1.91 -11.99 16.15
C SER A 52 1.20 -10.80 16.80
N THR A 53 0.70 -9.85 16.01
CA THR A 53 0.03 -8.65 16.53
C THR A 53 -1.49 -8.71 16.48
N ASN A 54 -2.07 -9.86 16.12
CA ASN A 54 -3.51 -10.04 16.22
C ASN A 54 -3.93 -10.11 17.70
N ALA A 55 -4.65 -9.09 18.17
CA ALA A 55 -5.01 -8.98 19.57
C ALA A 55 -5.94 -10.14 20.00
N SER A 56 -5.72 -10.68 21.21
CA SER A 56 -6.49 -11.79 21.75
C SER A 56 -7.98 -11.48 21.94
N THR A 57 -8.37 -10.21 21.97
CA THR A 57 -9.74 -9.72 22.08
C THR A 57 -10.47 -9.62 20.74
N HIS A 58 -9.75 -9.68 19.60
CA HIS A 58 -10.31 -9.57 18.25
C HIS A 58 -10.36 -10.95 17.56
N GLN A 59 -11.09 -11.90 18.16
CA GLN A 59 -11.20 -13.28 17.66
C GLN A 59 -12.36 -13.51 16.68
N GLN A 60 -13.15 -12.47 16.37
CA GLN A 60 -14.29 -12.56 15.48
C GLN A 60 -13.88 -12.91 14.04
N TYR A 61 -12.62 -12.68 13.67
CA TYR A 61 -12.07 -13.00 12.36
C TYR A 61 -10.59 -13.39 12.47
N LYS A 62 -10.10 -14.05 11.41
CA LYS A 62 -8.67 -14.28 11.17
C LYS A 62 -8.25 -13.54 9.92
N MET A 63 -7.01 -13.07 9.89
CA MET A 63 -6.43 -12.38 8.75
C MET A 63 -5.42 -13.30 8.08
N ASP A 64 -5.58 -13.49 6.77
CA ASP A 64 -4.63 -14.18 5.91
C ASP A 64 -4.13 -13.22 4.83
N ILE A 65 -2.85 -13.32 4.48
CA ILE A 65 -2.25 -12.48 3.45
C ILE A 65 -2.50 -13.11 2.07
N GLU A 66 -3.24 -12.41 1.23
CA GLU A 66 -3.43 -12.79 -0.18
C GLU A 66 -2.26 -12.31 -1.03
N HIS A 67 -1.96 -11.00 -0.96
CA HIS A 67 -0.89 -10.34 -1.69
C HIS A 67 -0.16 -9.30 -0.84
N VAL A 68 1.12 -9.09 -1.13
CA VAL A 68 1.94 -8.03 -0.54
C VAL A 68 2.53 -7.20 -1.67
N PHE A 69 2.45 -5.88 -1.52
CA PHE A 69 3.04 -4.94 -2.46
C PHE A 69 4.01 -4.02 -1.72
N LYS A 70 5.24 -3.91 -2.21
CA LYS A 70 6.16 -2.85 -1.80
C LYS A 70 5.71 -1.55 -2.46
N VAL A 71 5.55 -0.52 -1.64
CA VAL A 71 5.03 0.79 -2.04
C VAL A 71 6.18 1.80 -2.14
N GLU A 72 6.30 2.48 -3.28
CA GLU A 72 7.25 3.56 -3.49
C GLU A 72 6.51 4.80 -4.02
N ARG A 73 6.17 5.71 -3.11
CA ARG A 73 5.51 6.98 -3.45
C ARG A 73 6.53 7.99 -3.95
N GLU A 74 6.19 8.71 -5.03
CA GLU A 74 7.03 9.78 -5.53
C GLU A 74 7.32 10.83 -4.43
N ASN A 75 8.58 11.27 -4.35
CA ASN A 75 9.07 12.28 -3.40
C ASN A 75 9.00 11.92 -1.90
N ASN A 76 8.51 10.75 -1.48
CA ASN A 76 8.44 10.39 -0.06
C ASN A 76 9.83 10.33 0.61
N ASN A 77 10.82 9.78 -0.10
CA ASN A 77 12.22 9.74 0.38
C ASN A 77 12.84 11.12 0.62
N LYS A 78 12.30 12.18 0.01
CA LYS A 78 12.77 13.57 0.22
C LYS A 78 12.11 14.23 1.43
N ILE A 79 10.95 13.73 1.86
CA ILE A 79 10.12 14.31 2.92
C ILE A 79 10.33 13.58 4.24
N PHE A 80 10.73 12.29 4.19
CA PHE A 80 10.97 11.50 5.38
C PHE A 80 12.12 12.08 6.22
N LYS A 81 11.78 12.57 7.42
CA LYS A 81 12.75 13.08 8.40
C LYS A 81 13.16 11.95 9.33
N ASP A 82 14.45 11.65 9.34
CA ASP A 82 15.01 10.71 10.31
C ASP A 82 15.16 11.38 11.68
N VAL A 83 14.33 10.95 12.63
CA VAL A 83 14.35 11.44 14.02
C VAL A 83 14.85 10.36 15.00
N GLY A 84 15.41 9.25 14.50
CA GLY A 84 15.74 8.08 15.28
C GLY A 84 14.54 7.15 15.54
N ASN A 85 14.80 5.97 16.13
CA ASN A 85 13.81 4.94 16.48
C ASN A 85 12.83 4.58 15.34
N LYS A 86 13.35 4.18 14.18
CA LYS A 86 12.51 3.78 13.04
C LYS A 86 11.83 2.46 13.31
N MET A 87 10.50 2.46 13.21
CA MET A 87 9.67 1.28 13.40
C MET A 87 8.72 1.11 12.21
N LEU A 88 8.41 -0.13 11.85
CA LEU A 88 7.32 -0.46 10.95
C LEU A 88 6.04 -0.59 11.77
N LEU A 89 5.00 0.16 11.42
CA LEU A 89 3.73 0.19 12.14
C LEU A 89 2.57 -0.12 11.20
N TRP A 90 1.50 -0.67 11.77
CA TRP A 90 0.24 -0.89 11.06
C TRP A 90 -0.55 0.40 10.92
N TYR A 91 -1.12 0.60 9.73
CA TYR A 91 -2.10 1.63 9.44
C TYR A 91 -3.19 1.01 8.57
N ARG A 92 -4.46 1.34 8.86
CA ARG A 92 -5.63 0.86 8.10
C ARG A 92 -6.14 1.97 7.19
#